data_AF-A0A349K2Y5-F1
#
_entry.id   AF-A0A349K2Y5-F1
#
_cell.length_a   1.000
_cell.length_b   1.000
_cell.length_c   1.000
_cell.angle_alpha   90.00
_cell.angle_beta   90.00
_cell.angle_gamma   90.00
#
_symmetry.space_group_name_H-M   'P 1'
#
loop_
_entity.id
_entity.type
_entity.pdbx_description
1 polymer ?
#
loop_
_entity_poly.entity_id
_entity_poly.type
_entity_poly.pdbx_seq_one_letter_code
_entity_poly.pdbx_strand_id
1 'polypeptide(L)'
;MRSEEDRNKRLGESFRQSSRETVVIVIGWLVFLVWTATVCSLGWDGENEKEVVTVMGLPRWVFFGVVLPWIAACGFTFWFTMFFMEDTDLDP
;
A
#
# COMPACT_ATOMS: atom_id res chain seq x y z
N MET A 1 -16.70 -36.85 9.98
CA MET A 1 -17.29 -35.78 10.81
C MET A 1 -16.22 -35.01 11.59
N ARG A 2 -15.43 -35.62 12.48
CA ARG A 2 -14.37 -34.92 13.24
C ARG A 2 -13.28 -34.26 12.36
N SER A 3 -12.87 -34.89 11.25
CA SER A 3 -11.87 -34.30 10.35
C SER A 3 -12.36 -33.10 9.53
N GLU A 4 -13.67 -32.94 9.33
CA GLU A 4 -14.21 -31.78 8.61
C GLU A 4 -14.27 -30.54 9.51
N GLU A 5 -14.59 -30.74 10.79
CA GLU A 5 -14.62 -29.70 11.81
C GLU A 5 -13.21 -29.15 12.09
N ASP A 6 -12.20 -30.02 12.15
CA ASP A 6 -10.79 -29.66 12.33
C ASP A 6 -10.25 -28.88 11.11
N ARG A 7 -10.64 -29.30 9.89
CA ARG A 7 -10.30 -28.60 8.65
C ARG A 7 -10.94 -27.22 8.58
N ASN A 8 -12.21 -27.10 8.95
CA ASN A 8 -12.91 -25.80 8.99
C ASN A 8 -12.30 -24.84 10.02
N LYS A 9 -11.83 -25.35 11.18
CA LYS A 9 -11.10 -24.54 12.16
C LYS A 9 -9.76 -24.02 11.62
N ARG A 10 -8.95 -24.88 10.98
CA ARG A 10 -7.67 -24.47 10.37
C ARG A 10 -7.86 -23.44 9.26
N LEU A 11 -8.83 -23.66 8.38
CA LEU A 11 -9.20 -22.69 7.34
C LEU A 11 -9.60 -21.35 7.98
N GLY A 12 -10.45 -21.37 9.01
CA GLY A 12 -10.85 -20.16 9.74
C GLY A 12 -9.70 -19.40 10.38
N GLU A 13 -8.69 -20.10 10.91
CA GLU A 13 -7.49 -19.48 11.46
C GLU A 13 -6.60 -18.84 10.38
N SER A 14 -6.40 -19.53 9.24
CA SER A 14 -5.68 -19.00 8.08
C SER A 14 -6.35 -17.76 7.48
N PHE A 15 -7.69 -17.79 7.28
CA PHE A 15 -8.43 -16.62 6.79
C PHE A 15 -8.32 -15.41 7.73
N ARG A 16 -8.32 -15.64 9.05
CA ARG A 16 -8.17 -14.56 10.04
C ARG A 16 -6.78 -13.97 10.03
N GLN A 17 -5.75 -14.77 9.78
CA GLN A 17 -4.37 -14.32 9.65
C GLN A 17 -4.17 -13.49 8.36
N SER A 18 -4.60 -14.02 7.22
CA SER A 18 -4.53 -13.34 5.91
C SER A 18 -5.29 -12.00 5.89
N SER A 19 -6.44 -11.93 6.58
CA SER A 19 -7.21 -10.68 6.69
C SER A 19 -6.46 -9.59 7.47
N ARG A 20 -5.71 -9.98 8.52
CA ARG A 20 -4.96 -9.03 9.36
C ARG A 20 -3.75 -8.48 8.61
N GLU A 21 -3.13 -9.30 7.77
CA GLU A 21 -2.01 -8.91 6.90
C GLU A 21 -2.48 -7.97 5.79
N THR A 22 -3.63 -8.25 5.18
CA THR A 22 -4.23 -7.39 4.16
C THR A 22 -4.53 -5.99 4.71
N VAL A 23 -5.02 -5.90 5.96
CA VAL A 23 -5.28 -4.62 6.62
C VAL A 23 -4.01 -3.75 6.73
N VAL A 24 -2.84 -4.35 6.98
CA VAL A 24 -1.57 -3.61 7.05
C VAL A 24 -1.21 -2.98 5.71
N ILE A 25 -1.37 -3.74 4.61
CA ILE A 25 -1.14 -3.23 3.25
C ILE A 25 -2.12 -2.08 2.95
N VAL A 26 -3.40 -2.26 3.25
CA VAL A 26 -4.43 -1.24 3.01
C VAL A 26 -4.14 0.05 3.79
N ILE A 27 -3.77 -0.06 5.07
CA ILE A 27 -3.39 1.11 5.89
C ILE A 27 -2.16 1.80 5.29
N GLY A 28 -1.13 1.04 4.89
CA GLY A 28 0.05 1.59 4.23
C GLY A 28 -0.31 2.37 2.96
N TRP A 29 -1.18 1.80 2.12
CA TRP A 29 -1.69 2.46 0.92
C TRP A 29 -2.49 3.73 1.22
N LEU A 30 -3.30 3.75 2.28
CA LEU A 30 -4.02 4.95 2.72
C LEU A 30 -3.06 6.07 3.14
N VAL A 31 -1.97 5.74 3.85
CA VAL A 31 -0.95 6.73 4.22
C VAL A 31 -0.30 7.35 2.98
N PHE A 32 0.05 6.53 1.99
CA PHE A 32 0.61 7.03 0.72
C PHE A 32 -0.41 7.87 -0.08
N LEU A 33 -1.70 7.52 -0.03
CA LEU A 33 -2.78 8.30 -0.63
C LEU A 33 -2.93 9.67 0.03
N VAL A 34 -2.94 9.71 1.37
CA VAL A 34 -3.01 10.96 2.14
C VAL A 34 -1.79 11.83 1.89
N TRP A 35 -0.60 11.23 1.84
CA TRP A 35 0.63 11.92 1.48
C TRP A 35 0.52 12.56 0.10
N THR A 36 0.08 11.79 -0.89
CA THR A 36 -0.08 12.25 -2.28
C THR A 36 -1.07 13.40 -2.36
N ALA A 37 -2.24 13.26 -1.74
CA ALA A 37 -3.26 14.32 -1.71
C ALA A 37 -2.71 15.59 -1.06
N THR A 38 -2.00 15.46 0.07
CA THR A 38 -1.45 16.61 0.80
C THR A 38 -0.38 17.34 -0.01
N VAL A 39 0.60 16.62 -0.57
CA VAL A 39 1.68 17.23 -1.35
C VAL A 39 1.15 17.84 -2.65
N CYS A 40 0.16 17.22 -3.29
CA CYS A 40 -0.50 17.77 -4.46
C CYS A 40 -1.28 19.05 -4.11
N SER A 41 -2.03 19.06 -3.00
CA SER A 41 -2.76 20.27 -2.56
C SER A 41 -1.83 21.41 -2.16
N LEU A 42 -0.67 21.13 -1.57
CA LEU A 42 0.33 22.14 -1.20
C LEU A 42 1.17 22.62 -2.40
N GLY A 43 1.38 21.76 -3.39
CA GLY A 43 2.07 22.10 -4.64
C GLY A 43 1.18 22.84 -5.64
N TRP A 44 -0.14 22.72 -5.48
CA TRP A 44 -1.13 23.47 -6.24
C TRP A 44 -1.26 24.89 -5.67
N ASP A 45 -0.32 25.76 -6.01
CA ASP A 45 -0.40 27.20 -5.75
C ASP A 45 -1.40 27.77 -6.78
N GLY A 46 -2.71 27.72 -6.48
CA GLY A 46 -3.76 28.27 -7.32
C GLY A 46 -3.43 29.73 -7.68
N GLU A 47 -3.33 30.01 -8.98
CA GLU A 47 -3.19 31.35 -9.58
C GLU A 47 -1.96 32.19 -9.16
N ASN A 48 -1.01 31.65 -8.40
CA ASN A 48 0.21 32.39 -8.08
C ASN A 48 1.29 32.11 -9.13
N GLU A 49 1.69 33.19 -9.80
CA GLU A 49 2.64 33.33 -10.91
C GLU A 49 4.09 32.92 -10.55
N LYS A 50 4.28 31.98 -9.63
CA LYS A 50 5.59 31.40 -9.32
C LYS A 50 5.88 30.36 -10.38
N GLU A 51 6.99 30.56 -11.10
CA GLU A 51 7.51 29.61 -12.08
C GLU A 51 7.48 28.18 -11.51
N VAL A 52 6.53 27.38 -11.99
CA VAL A 52 6.36 26.02 -11.55
C VAL A 52 7.54 25.25 -12.11
N VAL A 53 8.55 25.00 -11.27
CA VAL A 53 9.76 24.34 -11.77
C VAL A 53 9.41 22.93 -12.20
N THR A 54 9.53 22.70 -13.50
CA THR A 54 9.24 21.42 -14.12
C THR A 54 10.47 20.52 -14.05
N VAL A 55 10.26 19.25 -13.69
CA VAL A 55 11.24 18.18 -13.79
C VAL A 55 10.68 17.20 -14.81
N MET A 56 11.39 17.03 -15.93
CA MET A 56 10.94 16.18 -17.06
C MET A 56 9.57 16.56 -17.65
N GLY A 57 9.23 17.86 -17.66
CA GLY A 57 7.95 18.35 -18.18
C GLY A 57 6.76 18.23 -17.22
N LEU A 58 6.97 17.66 -16.02
CA LEU A 58 5.97 17.59 -14.95
C LEU A 58 6.35 18.53 -13.80
N PRO A 59 5.38 19.12 -13.08
CA PRO A 59 5.69 19.92 -11.91
C PRO A 59 6.48 19.12 -10.87
N ARG A 60 7.54 19.70 -10.29
CA ARG A 60 8.37 19.03 -9.26
C ARG A 60 7.52 18.45 -8.12
N TRP A 61 6.46 19.13 -7.72
CA TRP A 61 5.56 18.66 -6.67
C TRP A 61 4.80 17.38 -7.05
N VAL A 62 4.49 17.15 -8.33
CA VAL A 62 3.89 15.90 -8.82
C VAL A 62 4.89 14.76 -8.69
N PHE A 63 6.17 15.01 -8.98
CA PHE A 63 7.20 13.99 -8.86
C PHE A 63 7.38 13.52 -7.40
N PHE A 64 7.51 14.44 -6.45
CA PHE A 64 7.65 14.08 -5.03
C PHE A 64 6.33 13.68 -4.36
N GLY A 65 5.21 14.19 -4.87
CA GLY A 65 3.87 13.91 -4.35
C GLY A 65 3.27 12.62 -4.88
N VAL A 66 3.63 12.17 -6.09
CA VAL A 66 3.02 10.98 -6.72
C VAL A 66 4.06 9.90 -6.97
N VAL A 67 5.14 10.20 -7.69
CA VAL A 67 6.09 9.17 -8.13
C VAL A 67 6.81 8.52 -6.95
N LEU A 68 7.32 9.34 -6.03
CA LEU A 68 8.03 8.85 -4.83
C LEU A 68 7.16 7.95 -3.93
N PRO A 69 5.94 8.35 -3.53
CA PRO A 69 5.07 7.47 -2.73
C PRO A 69 4.58 6.25 -3.50
N TRP A 70 4.43 6.31 -4.83
CA TRP A 70 4.09 5.11 -5.62
C TRP A 70 5.21 4.07 -5.59
N ILE A 71 6.47 4.48 -5.80
CA ILE A 71 7.62 3.58 -5.72
C ILE A 71 7.74 3.02 -4.30
N ALA A 72 7.56 3.86 -3.28
CA ALA A 72 7.56 3.43 -1.88
C ALA A 72 6.43 2.45 -1.57
N ALA A 73 5.21 2.66 -2.07
CA ALA A 73 4.07 1.77 -1.89
C ALA A 73 4.30 0.41 -2.58
N CYS A 74 4.82 0.41 -3.81
CA CYS A 74 5.19 -0.81 -4.53
C CYS A 74 6.29 -1.58 -3.78
N GLY A 75 7.34 -0.88 -3.34
CA GLY A 75 8.44 -1.48 -2.59
C GLY A 75 7.98 -2.02 -1.23
N PHE A 76 7.15 -1.27 -0.51
CA PHE A 76 6.57 -1.68 0.77
C PHE A 76 5.67 -2.92 0.59
N THR A 77 4.80 -2.91 -0.43
CA THR A 77 3.93 -4.06 -0.72
C THR A 77 4.78 -5.28 -1.05
N PHE A 78 5.77 -5.14 -1.94
CA PHE A 78 6.68 -6.24 -2.32
C PHE A 78 7.45 -6.79 -1.12
N TRP A 79 8.04 -5.92 -0.31
CA TRP A 79 8.77 -6.29 0.90
C TRP A 79 7.83 -6.99 1.90
N PHE A 80 6.64 -6.44 2.13
CA PHE A 80 5.67 -7.03 3.03
C PHE A 80 5.20 -8.41 2.56
N THR A 81 4.89 -8.57 1.28
CA THR A 81 4.52 -9.88 0.74
C THR A 81 5.66 -10.88 0.81
N MET A 82 6.91 -10.45 0.60
CA MET A 82 8.04 -11.37 0.56
C MET A 82 8.54 -11.81 1.95
N PHE A 83 8.44 -10.95 2.95
CA PHE A 83 8.98 -11.22 4.30
C PHE A 83 7.93 -11.52 5.35
N PHE A 84 6.67 -11.13 5.12
CA PHE A 84 5.59 -11.26 6.12
C PHE A 84 4.45 -12.18 5.70
N MET A 85 4.28 -12.42 4.39
CA MET A 85 3.28 -13.39 3.91
C MET A 85 3.91 -14.78 4.04
N GLU A 86 3.65 -15.41 5.18
CA GLU A 86 4.00 -16.81 5.39
C GLU A 86 3.02 -17.65 4.57
N ASP A 87 3.53 -18.36 3.55
CA ASP A 87 2.75 -19.34 2.80
C ASP A 87 2.26 -20.39 3.81
N THR A 88 1.02 -20.25 4.24
CA THR A 88 0.42 -21.21 5.16
C THR A 88 0.30 -22.50 4.37
N ASP A 89 1.00 -23.55 4.79
CA ASP A 89 1.00 -24.83 4.10
C ASP A 89 -0.45 -25.32 3.97
N LEU A 90 -0.93 -25.32 2.72
CA LEU A 90 -2.18 -25.97 2.32
C LEU A 90 -1.88 -27.46 2.13
N ASP A 91 -1.27 -28.09 3.14
CA ASP A 91 -1.07 -29.53 3.11
C ASP A 91 -2.44 -30.22 3.26
N PRO A 92 -2.76 -31.23 2.42
CA PRO A 92 -4.07 -31.89 2.37
C PRO A 92 -4.44 -32.72 3.61
#